data_AF-A0A6C0AV33-F1
#
_entry.id   AF-A0A6C0AV33-F1
#
_cell.length_a   1.000
_cell.length_b   1.000
_cell.length_c   1.000
_cell.angle_alpha   90.00
_cell.angle_beta   90.00
_cell.angle_gamma   90.00
#
_symmetry.space_group_name_H-M   'P 1'
#
loop_
_entity.id
_entity.type
_entity.pdbx_description
1 polymer ?
#
loop_
_entity_poly.entity_id
_entity_poly.type
_entity_poly.pdbx_seq_one_letter_code
_entity_poly.pdbx_strand_id
1 'polypeptide(L)'
;MDNNIENDTTNIVNETNVDNLPQEAERETSSLAREDQLVADIFTLQNGVYLGIFIIVFGFTYIYMRKGKSGASIDTRMVDFIVFGLIIIAILAFFLQNRNVIFTEPYWKSQTDDFIEYLDNDYSFISNILILLGLYLVVYVFGIPMTKEDKPISIRILEGIMIGLIVVTGFVLFFKYVLGIDLMDIISDVSAELSNETKEESDNKPAAGPSKEVFNVGNNNYTYKEAQAVCSVFDAELATFDQVENAYNTGGEWCNYGWTQGQMALFPTQKSSWKKLQDFPQHKHDCGRPGINGGYFKNPYLKFGVNCYGVKPDGSENDLNRMKANQATPYPKSPEDKEMDKKIENWKKDKDKMLLNSFNKTIWSKY
;
A
#
# COMPACT_ATOMS: atom_id res chain seq x y z
N MET A 1 -3.26 -65.51 -76.95
CA MET A 1 -1.88 -65.73 -76.50
C MET A 1 -1.51 -64.53 -75.65
N ASP A 2 -1.81 -64.66 -74.35
CA ASP A 2 -1.06 -64.27 -73.13
C ASP A 2 -0.39 -62.87 -73.08
N ASN A 3 -0.47 -62.03 -72.03
CA ASN A 3 -0.90 -62.17 -70.64
C ASN A 3 -1.13 -60.77 -69.98
N ASN A 4 -2.05 -60.72 -69.01
CA ASN A 4 -2.21 -59.90 -67.80
C ASN A 4 -1.43 -58.58 -67.59
N ILE A 5 -2.14 -57.51 -67.19
CA ILE A 5 -1.93 -56.74 -65.93
C ILE A 5 -3.30 -56.21 -65.45
N GLU A 6 -3.60 -56.41 -64.16
CA GLU A 6 -4.88 -56.21 -63.48
C GLU A 6 -4.87 -54.96 -62.55
N ASN A 7 -6.09 -54.57 -62.20
CA ASN A 7 -6.66 -53.36 -61.62
C ASN A 7 -6.08 -52.71 -60.34
N ASP A 8 -6.42 -51.42 -60.30
CA ASP A 8 -6.46 -50.40 -59.25
C ASP A 8 -7.24 -50.80 -57.97
N THR A 9 -6.71 -50.48 -56.77
CA THR A 9 -7.39 -49.74 -55.68
C THR A 9 -6.54 -49.60 -54.39
N THR A 10 -6.44 -48.35 -53.91
CA THR A 10 -6.30 -47.81 -52.53
C THR A 10 -5.51 -48.56 -51.43
N ASN A 11 -4.57 -47.86 -50.78
CA ASN A 11 -4.31 -47.98 -49.33
C ASN A 11 -3.61 -46.76 -48.71
N ILE A 12 -4.02 -46.47 -47.48
CA ILE A 12 -3.58 -45.45 -46.51
C ILE A 12 -2.19 -45.83 -45.95
N VAL A 13 -1.40 -44.86 -45.41
CA VAL A 13 -0.66 -44.91 -44.12
C VAL A 13 0.60 -43.98 -44.04
N ASN A 14 0.59 -43.15 -42.99
CA ASN A 14 1.66 -42.65 -42.10
C ASN A 14 2.50 -41.36 -42.30
N GLU A 15 2.42 -40.58 -41.23
CA GLU A 15 3.34 -39.58 -40.69
C GLU A 15 4.80 -40.07 -40.60
N THR A 16 5.75 -39.20 -40.95
CA THR A 16 7.00 -38.90 -40.21
C THR A 16 7.90 -38.02 -41.08
N ASN A 17 8.17 -36.78 -40.66
CA ASN A 17 9.48 -36.11 -40.73
C ASN A 17 9.34 -34.62 -40.40
N VAL A 18 9.50 -34.29 -39.12
CA VAL A 18 9.92 -32.94 -38.70
C VAL A 18 10.96 -33.15 -37.61
N ASP A 19 12.18 -33.47 -38.00
CA ASP A 19 13.36 -33.31 -37.16
C ASP A 19 14.56 -33.10 -38.09
N ASN A 20 15.00 -31.84 -38.19
CA ASN A 20 16.36 -31.40 -38.51
C ASN A 20 16.37 -29.85 -38.59
N LEU A 21 16.46 -29.20 -37.43
CA LEU A 21 16.98 -27.84 -37.30
C LEU A 21 18.44 -27.90 -36.81
N PRO A 22 19.35 -27.04 -37.30
CA PRO A 22 20.78 -27.15 -36.99
C PRO A 22 21.09 -26.76 -35.54
N GLN A 23 21.80 -27.65 -34.84
CA GLN A 23 22.22 -27.54 -33.43
C GLN A 23 22.99 -26.24 -33.08
N GLU A 24 23.59 -25.55 -34.05
CA GLU A 24 24.26 -24.26 -33.82
C GLU A 24 23.29 -23.13 -33.47
N ALA A 25 22.08 -23.12 -34.05
CA ALA A 25 21.08 -22.09 -33.80
C ALA A 25 20.50 -22.19 -32.37
N GLU A 26 20.25 -23.40 -31.86
CA GLU A 26 19.82 -23.60 -30.46
C GLU A 26 20.90 -23.19 -29.46
N ARG A 27 22.18 -23.43 -29.79
CA ARG A 27 23.30 -23.11 -28.91
C ARG A 27 23.51 -21.61 -28.77
N GLU A 28 23.49 -20.86 -29.87
CA GLU A 28 23.60 -19.39 -29.87
C GLU A 28 22.40 -18.73 -29.18
N THR A 29 21.18 -19.23 -29.41
CA THR A 29 19.97 -18.71 -28.77
C THR A 29 20.01 -18.95 -27.25
N SER A 30 20.56 -20.08 -26.81
CA SER A 30 20.74 -20.39 -25.38
C SER A 30 21.80 -19.54 -24.69
N SER A 31 22.88 -19.18 -25.40
CA SER A 31 23.94 -18.32 -24.85
C SER A 31 23.50 -16.86 -24.76
N LEU A 32 22.79 -16.35 -25.77
CA LEU A 32 22.22 -15.00 -25.77
C LEU A 32 21.16 -14.85 -24.67
N ALA A 33 20.24 -15.82 -24.55
CA ALA A 33 19.24 -15.81 -23.47
C ALA A 33 19.87 -15.89 -22.07
N ARG A 34 20.98 -16.61 -21.92
CA ARG A 34 21.72 -16.72 -20.66
C ARG A 34 22.49 -15.44 -20.32
N GLU A 35 23.03 -14.73 -21.31
CA GLU A 35 23.65 -13.42 -21.10
C GLU A 35 22.61 -12.36 -20.71
N ASP A 36 21.47 -12.30 -21.41
CA ASP A 36 20.38 -11.37 -21.08
C ASP A 36 19.82 -11.62 -19.67
N GLN A 37 19.70 -12.88 -19.29
CA GLN A 37 19.25 -13.25 -17.94
C GLN A 37 20.30 -12.91 -16.87
N LEU A 38 21.59 -13.07 -17.16
CA LEU A 38 22.69 -12.61 -16.30
C LEU A 38 22.68 -11.10 -16.11
N VAL A 39 22.44 -10.34 -17.18
CA VAL A 39 22.33 -8.88 -17.13
C VAL A 39 21.12 -8.47 -16.29
N ALA A 40 19.97 -9.12 -16.45
CA ALA A 40 18.78 -8.85 -15.65
C ALA A 40 18.98 -9.15 -14.15
N ASP A 41 19.70 -10.23 -13.82
CA ASP A 41 20.02 -10.60 -12.43
C ASP A 41 21.07 -9.66 -11.80
N ILE A 42 21.99 -9.11 -12.60
CA ILE A 42 22.99 -8.14 -12.15
C ILE A 42 22.36 -6.76 -11.95
N PHE A 43 21.50 -6.29 -12.85
CA PHE A 43 20.87 -4.96 -12.78
C PHE A 43 19.49 -4.98 -12.12
N THR A 44 19.36 -5.75 -11.03
CA THR A 44 18.18 -5.65 -10.17
C THR A 44 18.16 -4.30 -9.44
N LEU A 45 16.96 -3.79 -9.14
CA LEU A 45 16.77 -2.60 -8.30
C LEU A 45 17.53 -2.71 -6.97
N GLN A 46 17.66 -3.94 -6.45
CA GLN A 46 18.40 -4.26 -5.23
C GLN A 46 19.91 -4.03 -5.38
N ASN A 47 20.52 -4.50 -6.48
CA ASN A 47 21.93 -4.27 -6.76
C ASN A 47 22.22 -2.79 -7.10
N GLY A 48 21.26 -2.10 -7.72
CA GLY A 48 21.32 -0.65 -7.94
C GLY A 48 21.39 0.16 -6.64
N VAL A 49 20.59 -0.22 -5.62
CA VAL A 49 20.64 0.42 -4.30
C VAL A 49 21.97 0.14 -3.60
N TYR A 50 22.47 -1.10 -3.64
CA TYR A 50 23.78 -1.42 -3.08
C TYR A 50 24.92 -0.66 -3.76
N LEU A 51 24.86 -0.52 -5.08
CA LEU A 51 25.82 0.27 -5.85
C LEU A 51 25.73 1.76 -5.47
N GLY A 52 24.53 2.31 -5.32
CA GLY A 52 24.33 3.69 -4.87
C GLY A 52 24.92 3.95 -3.50
N ILE A 53 24.69 3.03 -2.55
CA ILE A 53 25.24 3.14 -1.19
C ILE A 53 26.76 2.97 -1.20
N PHE A 54 27.29 2.04 -1.99
CA PHE A 54 28.74 1.90 -2.20
C PHE A 54 29.36 3.18 -2.76
N ILE A 55 28.73 3.82 -3.75
CA ILE A 55 29.21 5.09 -4.34
C ILE A 55 29.17 6.21 -3.30
N ILE A 56 28.12 6.29 -2.47
CA ILE A 56 28.02 7.29 -1.40
C ILE A 56 29.12 7.07 -0.35
N VAL A 57 29.30 5.83 0.12
CA VAL A 57 30.33 5.46 1.10
C VAL A 57 31.72 5.75 0.54
N PHE A 58 32.00 5.27 -0.67
CA PHE A 58 33.30 5.43 -1.32
C PHE A 58 33.57 6.88 -1.67
N GLY A 59 32.58 7.62 -2.17
CA GLY A 59 32.67 9.05 -2.46
C GLY A 59 32.91 9.87 -1.19
N PHE A 60 32.21 9.56 -0.11
CA PHE A 60 32.43 10.20 1.19
C PHE A 60 33.83 9.88 1.72
N THR A 61 34.24 8.61 1.71
CA THR A 61 35.58 8.17 2.14
C THR A 61 36.68 8.80 1.29
N TYR A 62 36.47 8.90 -0.03
CA TYR A 62 37.40 9.53 -0.98
C TYR A 62 37.54 11.04 -0.74
N ILE A 63 36.41 11.76 -0.59
CA ILE A 63 36.41 13.19 -0.25
C ILE A 63 37.09 13.41 1.10
N TYR A 64 36.84 12.54 2.07
CA TYR A 64 37.40 12.59 3.41
C TYR A 64 38.91 12.33 3.44
N MET A 65 39.40 11.33 2.71
CA MET A 65 40.83 11.05 2.55
C MET A 65 41.55 12.15 1.75
N ARG A 66 40.88 12.73 0.73
CA ARG A 66 41.44 13.82 -0.08
C ARG A 66 41.53 15.14 0.68
N LYS A 67 40.68 15.35 1.70
CA LYS A 67 40.79 16.46 2.67
C LYS A 67 41.86 16.20 3.74
N GLY A 68 42.91 15.45 3.40
CA GLY A 68 44.14 15.27 4.17
C GLY A 68 44.98 16.54 4.24
N LYS A 69 44.44 17.60 4.86
CA LYS A 69 45.12 18.74 5.48
C LYS A 69 44.10 19.47 6.38
N SER A 70 43.83 18.90 7.55
CA SER A 70 43.21 19.64 8.66
C SER A 70 43.57 18.93 9.95
N GLY A 71 43.95 19.71 10.97
CA GLY A 71 44.66 19.31 12.18
C GLY A 71 43.94 18.37 13.15
N ALA A 72 42.89 17.66 12.73
CA ALA A 72 42.18 16.69 13.56
C ALA A 72 43.02 15.41 13.75
N SER A 73 43.21 14.98 15.01
CA SER A 73 43.94 13.78 15.38
C SER A 73 43.30 12.51 14.79
N ILE A 74 44.10 11.46 14.55
CA ILE A 74 43.64 10.19 13.95
C ILE A 74 42.47 9.57 14.75
N ASP A 75 42.42 9.80 16.06
CA ASP A 75 41.39 9.27 16.96
C ASP A 75 39.99 9.87 16.73
N THR A 76 39.92 11.15 16.38
CA THR A 76 38.63 11.83 16.09
C THR A 76 37.96 11.28 14.84
N ARG A 77 38.79 10.92 13.84
CA ARG A 77 38.35 10.42 12.55
C ARG A 77 37.76 9.02 12.65
N MET A 78 38.29 8.21 13.57
CA MET A 78 37.75 6.86 13.84
C MET A 78 36.34 6.92 14.39
N VAL A 79 36.02 7.88 15.27
CA VAL A 79 34.65 8.08 15.78
C VAL A 79 33.69 8.38 14.63
N ASP A 80 34.05 9.27 13.72
CA ASP A 80 33.23 9.59 12.56
C ASP A 80 32.98 8.36 11.67
N PHE A 81 34.03 7.57 11.37
CA PHE A 81 33.87 6.36 10.56
C PHE A 81 32.96 5.33 11.22
N ILE A 82 33.09 5.12 12.53
CA ILE A 82 32.25 4.16 13.26
C ILE A 82 30.80 4.64 13.25
N VAL A 83 30.53 5.90 13.58
CA VAL A 83 29.17 6.44 13.66
C VAL A 83 28.51 6.43 12.28
N PHE A 84 29.18 6.95 11.24
CA PHE A 84 28.60 6.94 9.89
C PHE A 84 28.46 5.52 9.34
N GLY A 85 29.41 4.63 9.62
CA GLY A 85 29.31 3.22 9.25
C GLY A 85 28.07 2.55 9.87
N LEU A 86 27.83 2.76 11.16
CA LEU A 86 26.64 2.25 11.86
C LEU A 86 25.35 2.86 11.31
N ILE A 87 25.33 4.17 11.00
CA ILE A 87 24.18 4.84 10.39
C ILE A 87 23.89 4.24 9.01
N ILE A 88 24.90 4.01 8.19
CA ILE A 88 24.74 3.42 6.84
C ILE A 88 24.23 1.99 6.94
N ILE A 89 24.75 1.20 7.88
CA ILE A 89 24.26 -0.16 8.14
C ILE A 89 22.79 -0.12 8.62
N ALA A 90 22.43 0.82 9.48
CA ALA A 90 21.06 0.98 9.96
C ALA A 90 20.11 1.39 8.82
N ILE A 91 20.51 2.35 7.98
CA ILE A 91 19.74 2.78 6.80
C ILE A 91 19.58 1.61 5.82
N LEU A 92 20.65 0.85 5.56
CA LEU A 92 20.60 -0.35 4.74
C LEU A 92 19.62 -1.38 5.31
N ALA A 93 19.74 -1.71 6.60
CA ALA A 93 18.86 -2.68 7.26
C ALA A 93 17.40 -2.24 7.21
N PHE A 94 17.13 -0.96 7.49
CA PHE A 94 15.82 -0.35 7.40
C PHE A 94 15.24 -0.40 5.99
N PHE A 95 16.04 -0.05 4.98
CA PHE A 95 15.62 -0.11 3.58
C PHE A 95 15.31 -1.54 3.14
N LEU A 96 16.14 -2.51 3.55
CA LEU A 96 15.90 -3.91 3.26
C LEU A 96 14.63 -4.44 3.95
N GLN A 97 14.36 -4.00 5.17
CA GLN A 97 13.15 -4.39 5.91
C GLN A 97 11.87 -3.75 5.33
N ASN A 98 11.94 -2.49 4.90
CA ASN A 98 10.78 -1.71 4.49
C ASN A 98 10.66 -1.49 2.97
N ARG A 99 11.43 -2.24 2.16
CA ARG A 99 11.53 -2.09 0.70
C ARG A 99 10.18 -1.94 -0.02
N ASN A 100 9.17 -2.69 0.42
CA ASN A 100 7.87 -2.76 -0.25
C ASN A 100 6.93 -1.60 0.14
N VAL A 101 7.29 -0.80 1.14
CA VAL A 101 6.41 0.22 1.75
C VAL A 101 7.06 1.60 1.77
N ILE A 102 8.40 1.69 1.80
CA ILE A 102 9.15 2.95 1.96
C ILE A 102 8.90 3.99 0.85
N PHE A 103 8.48 3.57 -0.35
CA PHE A 103 8.15 4.48 -1.47
C PHE A 103 6.65 4.75 -1.61
N THR A 104 5.84 4.33 -0.64
CA THR A 104 4.39 4.55 -0.68
C THR A 104 4.05 5.83 0.09
N GLU A 105 3.18 6.68 -0.48
CA GLU A 105 2.65 7.89 0.18
C GLU A 105 2.13 7.65 1.62
N PRO A 106 1.41 6.55 1.93
CA PRO A 106 0.94 6.28 3.30
C PRO A 106 2.06 6.12 4.32
N TYR A 107 3.25 5.68 3.88
CA TYR A 107 4.40 5.51 4.75
C TYR A 107 4.96 6.85 5.22
N TRP A 108 5.19 7.78 4.28
CA TRP A 108 5.70 9.11 4.59
C TRP A 108 4.68 9.92 5.38
N LYS A 109 3.38 9.78 5.08
CA LYS A 109 2.32 10.40 5.87
C LYS A 109 2.29 9.91 7.32
N SER A 110 2.39 8.60 7.55
CA SER A 110 2.48 8.07 8.93
C SER A 110 3.71 8.63 9.66
N GLN A 111 4.85 8.74 8.97
CA GLN A 111 6.07 9.25 9.59
C GLN A 111 5.99 10.75 9.90
N THR A 112 5.27 11.53 9.08
CA THR A 112 4.99 12.95 9.39
C THR A 112 4.01 13.07 10.54
N ASP A 113 2.95 12.27 10.58
CA ASP A 113 1.95 12.29 11.66
C ASP A 113 2.62 11.96 13.01
N ASP A 114 3.45 10.91 13.06
CA ASP A 114 4.23 10.54 14.25
C ASP A 114 5.16 11.68 14.72
N PHE A 115 5.76 12.43 13.79
CA PHE A 115 6.62 13.57 14.11
C PHE A 115 5.83 14.76 14.63
N ILE A 116 4.65 15.04 14.07
CA ILE A 116 3.76 16.09 14.57
C ILE A 116 3.26 15.75 15.97
N GLU A 117 2.83 14.51 16.21
CA GLU A 117 2.45 14.02 17.54
C GLU A 117 3.61 14.17 18.53
N TYR A 118 4.83 13.83 18.10
CA TYR A 118 6.03 14.04 18.90
C TYR A 118 6.24 15.53 19.23
N LEU A 119 6.05 16.46 18.31
CA LEU A 119 6.25 17.89 18.59
C LEU A 119 5.17 18.47 19.51
N ASP A 120 3.93 17.96 19.48
CA ASP A 120 2.85 18.41 20.37
C ASP A 120 2.95 17.88 21.81
N ASN A 121 3.65 16.75 21.98
CA ASN A 121 3.74 16.06 23.25
C ASN A 121 4.59 16.82 24.29
N ASP A 122 4.01 17.09 25.46
CA ASP A 122 4.65 17.80 26.58
C ASP A 122 5.97 17.15 27.04
N TYR A 123 6.07 15.82 26.93
CA TYR A 123 7.25 15.08 27.35
C TYR A 123 8.43 15.19 26.36
N SER A 124 8.18 15.63 25.12
CA SER A 124 9.21 15.69 24.07
C SER A 124 10.31 16.70 24.39
N PHE A 125 9.98 17.85 24.95
CA PHE A 125 10.98 18.84 25.34
C PHE A 125 11.93 18.33 26.43
N ILE A 126 11.38 17.72 27.49
CA ILE A 126 12.17 17.18 28.60
C ILE A 126 13.01 15.98 28.13
N SER A 127 12.40 15.08 27.34
CA SER A 127 13.12 13.92 26.81
C SER A 127 14.30 14.33 25.92
N ASN A 128 14.17 15.37 25.10
CA ASN A 128 15.29 15.89 24.30
C ASN A 128 16.45 16.39 25.15
N ILE A 129 16.17 17.10 26.25
CA ILE A 129 17.21 17.56 27.18
C ILE A 129 17.91 16.35 27.81
N LEU A 130 17.16 15.34 28.25
CA LEU A 130 17.72 14.12 28.84
C LEU A 130 18.58 13.34 27.84
N ILE A 131 18.14 13.23 26.59
CA ILE A 131 18.91 12.57 25.52
C ILE A 131 20.21 13.34 25.23
N LEU A 132 20.16 14.68 25.18
CA LEU A 132 21.36 15.50 24.98
C LEU A 132 22.36 15.34 26.14
N LEU A 133 21.88 15.31 27.38
CA LEU A 133 22.70 15.02 28.56
C LEU A 133 23.29 13.60 28.49
N GLY A 134 22.50 12.63 28.05
CA GLY A 134 22.94 11.25 27.80
C GLY A 134 24.06 11.19 26.75
N LEU A 135 23.93 11.93 25.65
CA LEU A 135 24.97 12.04 24.62
C LEU A 135 26.27 12.59 25.20
N TYR A 136 26.20 13.67 25.99
CA TYR A 136 27.41 14.23 26.62
C TYR A 136 28.02 13.28 27.65
N LEU A 137 27.21 12.52 28.38
CA LEU A 137 27.71 11.49 29.28
C LEU A 137 28.48 10.41 28.51
N VAL A 138 27.94 9.92 27.40
CA VAL A 138 28.62 8.95 26.53
C VAL A 138 29.92 9.54 26.00
N VAL A 139 29.89 10.74 25.43
CA VAL A 139 31.08 11.44 24.93
C VAL A 139 32.16 11.58 26.00
N TYR A 140 31.76 11.91 27.24
CA TYR A 140 32.66 12.02 28.38
C TYR A 140 33.26 10.66 28.77
N VAL A 141 32.44 9.62 28.90
CA VAL A 141 32.87 8.26 29.28
C VAL A 141 33.86 7.67 28.26
N PHE A 142 33.61 7.89 26.98
CA PHE A 142 34.48 7.41 25.90
C PHE A 142 35.67 8.35 25.60
N GLY A 143 35.82 9.45 26.36
CA GLY A 143 36.94 10.38 26.21
C GLY A 143 37.00 11.05 24.83
N ILE A 144 35.86 11.24 24.17
CA ILE A 144 35.81 11.84 22.84
C ILE A 144 36.10 13.34 22.98
N PRO A 145 37.07 13.88 22.22
CA PRO A 145 37.45 15.28 22.35
C PRO A 145 36.31 16.22 21.91
N MET A 146 36.09 17.27 22.70
CA MET A 146 35.00 18.26 22.52
C MET A 146 35.53 19.68 22.29
N THR A 147 36.82 19.83 21.98
CA THR A 147 37.42 21.12 21.63
C THR A 147 36.86 21.62 20.29
N LYS A 148 36.87 22.93 20.05
CA LYS A 148 36.34 23.51 18.81
C LYS A 148 37.02 22.98 17.53
N GLU A 149 38.26 22.53 17.64
CA GLU A 149 39.08 22.09 16.51
C GLU A 149 39.04 20.56 16.29
N ASP A 150 38.90 19.77 17.35
CA ASP A 150 38.98 18.31 17.30
C ASP A 150 37.64 17.59 17.47
N LYS A 151 36.54 18.31 17.67
CA LYS A 151 35.23 17.68 17.84
C LYS A 151 34.84 16.89 16.58
N PRO A 152 34.54 15.58 16.69
CA PRO A 152 34.12 14.77 15.54
C PRO A 152 32.88 15.36 14.86
N ILE A 153 32.84 15.27 13.54
CA ILE A 153 31.77 15.88 12.74
C ILE A 153 30.42 15.22 13.06
N SER A 154 30.42 13.90 13.26
CA SER A 154 29.25 13.13 13.70
C SER A 154 28.63 13.71 14.98
N ILE A 155 29.44 13.97 16.00
CA ILE A 155 28.98 14.57 17.27
C ILE A 155 28.49 16.01 17.08
N ARG A 156 29.12 16.80 16.19
CA ARG A 156 28.65 18.15 15.85
C ARG A 156 27.26 18.13 15.22
N ILE A 157 27.03 17.20 14.28
CA ILE A 157 25.73 17.05 13.62
C ILE A 157 24.67 16.58 14.62
N LEU A 158 24.98 15.55 15.42
CA LEU A 158 24.05 15.03 16.42
C LEU A 158 23.67 16.09 17.46
N GLU A 159 24.64 16.82 18.00
CA GLU A 159 24.37 17.93 18.92
C GLU A 159 23.51 19.01 18.26
N GLY A 160 23.81 19.40 17.02
CA GLY A 160 23.03 20.40 16.29
C GLY A 160 21.58 19.99 16.08
N ILE A 161 21.32 18.73 15.71
CA ILE A 161 19.98 18.18 15.56
C ILE A 161 19.23 18.21 16.90
N MET A 162 19.87 17.73 17.98
CA MET A 162 19.27 17.70 19.32
C MET A 162 18.92 19.10 19.83
N ILE A 163 19.82 20.07 19.67
CA ILE A 163 19.55 21.46 20.05
C ILE A 163 18.43 22.04 19.19
N GLY A 164 18.43 21.77 17.88
CA GLY A 164 17.35 22.18 16.99
C GLY A 164 15.99 21.66 17.46
N LEU A 165 15.90 20.38 17.81
CA LEU A 165 14.67 19.77 18.34
C LEU A 165 14.23 20.40 19.67
N ILE A 166 15.16 20.71 20.58
CA ILE A 166 14.85 21.42 21.83
C ILE A 166 14.28 22.81 21.54
N VAL A 167 14.87 23.54 20.59
CA VAL A 167 14.39 24.87 20.21
C VAL A 167 12.99 24.80 19.59
N VAL A 168 12.76 23.86 18.66
CA VAL A 168 11.46 23.69 18.00
C VAL A 168 10.39 23.27 19.00
N THR A 169 10.64 22.24 19.81
CA THR A 169 9.68 21.79 20.83
C THR A 169 9.43 22.86 21.90
N GLY A 170 10.48 23.58 22.34
CA GLY A 170 10.34 24.70 23.28
C GLY A 170 9.52 25.85 22.69
N PHE A 171 9.67 26.14 21.41
CA PHE A 171 8.86 27.12 20.69
C PHE A 171 7.39 26.70 20.63
N VAL A 172 7.08 25.45 20.30
CA VAL A 172 5.71 24.92 20.30
C VAL A 172 5.07 25.03 21.69
N LEU A 173 5.78 24.59 22.74
CA LEU A 173 5.29 24.69 24.13
C LEU A 173 5.08 26.14 24.57
N PHE A 174 5.92 27.07 24.12
CA PHE A 174 5.72 28.49 24.39
C PHE A 174 4.39 28.99 23.80
N PHE A 175 4.09 28.67 22.55
CA PHE A 175 2.81 29.06 21.94
C PHE A 175 1.62 28.40 22.65
N LYS A 176 1.74 27.11 22.99
CA LYS A 176 0.69 26.35 23.68
C LYS A 176 0.38 26.90 25.08
N TYR A 177 1.40 27.11 25.90
CA TYR A 177 1.22 27.44 27.32
C TYR A 177 1.28 28.94 27.65
N VAL A 178 2.01 29.74 26.88
CA VAL A 178 2.15 31.18 27.13
C VAL A 178 1.11 31.97 26.32
N LEU A 179 0.93 31.61 25.04
CA LEU A 179 -0.01 32.31 24.15
C LEU A 179 -1.38 31.64 24.06
N GLY A 180 -1.51 30.39 24.53
CA GLY A 180 -2.75 29.62 24.45
C GLY A 180 -3.11 29.21 23.02
N ILE A 181 -2.12 29.15 22.11
CA ILE A 181 -2.29 28.82 20.69
C ILE A 181 -1.70 27.45 20.44
N ASP A 182 -2.50 26.53 19.91
CA ASP A 182 -2.00 25.25 19.41
C ASP A 182 -1.44 25.41 18.00
N LEU A 183 -0.10 25.30 17.89
CA LEU A 183 0.58 25.47 16.62
C LEU A 183 0.36 24.29 15.67
N MET A 184 0.10 23.10 16.21
CA MET A 184 -0.08 21.89 15.40
C MET A 184 -1.45 21.88 14.74
N ASP A 185 -2.48 22.37 15.44
CA ASP A 185 -3.80 22.59 14.85
C ASP A 185 -3.70 23.54 13.65
N ILE A 186 -3.02 24.68 13.80
CA ILE A 186 -2.83 25.64 12.70
C ILE A 186 -2.07 25.03 11.52
N ILE A 187 -0.99 24.28 11.78
CA ILE A 187 -0.21 23.64 10.71
C ILE A 187 -1.03 22.58 9.99
N SER A 188 -1.85 21.81 10.72
CA SER A 188 -2.71 20.79 10.12
C SER A 188 -3.87 21.40 9.32
N ASP A 189 -4.48 22.48 9.80
CA ASP A 189 -5.50 23.25 9.08
C ASP A 189 -4.91 23.86 7.80
N VAL A 190 -3.75 24.53 7.90
CA VAL A 190 -3.06 25.10 6.74
C VAL A 190 -2.63 24.00 5.76
N SER A 191 -2.15 22.84 6.25
CA SER A 191 -1.82 21.71 5.37
C SER A 191 -3.04 21.12 4.68
N ALA A 192 -4.19 21.06 5.37
CA ALA A 192 -5.45 20.63 4.80
C ALA A 192 -5.93 21.64 3.74
N GLU A 193 -5.78 22.93 4.01
CA GLU A 193 -6.11 24.02 3.09
C GLU A 193 -5.17 24.03 1.87
N LEU A 194 -3.85 23.86 2.04
CA LEU A 194 -2.88 23.74 0.95
C LEU A 194 -3.09 22.48 0.09
N SER A 195 -3.53 21.38 0.72
CA SER A 195 -3.89 20.15 0.01
C SER A 195 -5.19 20.28 -0.79
N ASN A 196 -6.05 21.23 -0.40
CA ASN A 196 -7.25 21.59 -1.14
C ASN A 196 -6.94 22.64 -2.23
N GLU A 197 -6.01 23.58 -2.00
CA GLU A 197 -5.61 24.59 -2.98
C GLU A 197 -4.83 24.01 -4.16
N THR A 198 -4.19 22.84 -4.04
CA THR A 198 -3.55 22.17 -5.20
C THR A 198 -4.56 21.57 -6.20
N LYS A 199 -5.87 21.65 -5.91
CA LYS A 199 -6.95 21.19 -6.80
C LYS A 199 -7.75 22.31 -7.45
N GLU A 200 -7.46 23.58 -7.18
CA GLU A 200 -8.18 24.71 -7.76
C GLU A 200 -7.28 25.58 -8.66
N GLU A 201 -7.00 25.08 -9.86
CA GLU A 201 -6.88 25.96 -11.04
C GLU A 201 -7.75 25.40 -12.18
N SER A 202 -9.06 25.36 -11.95
CA SER A 202 -10.07 25.46 -13.01
C SER A 202 -11.40 25.87 -12.38
N ASP A 203 -11.79 27.09 -12.69
CA ASP A 203 -13.16 27.60 -12.74
C ASP A 203 -13.86 28.03 -11.43
N ASN A 204 -13.80 29.34 -11.24
CA ASN A 204 -14.86 30.22 -10.73
C ASN A 204 -16.12 29.54 -10.16
N LYS A 205 -16.25 29.64 -8.83
CA LYS A 205 -17.45 29.35 -8.04
C LYS A 205 -18.73 29.98 -8.63
N PRO A 206 -19.82 29.20 -8.69
CA PRO A 206 -20.97 29.48 -7.82
C PRO A 206 -21.47 28.22 -7.09
N ALA A 207 -21.86 28.40 -5.81
CA ALA A 207 -22.64 27.51 -4.93
C ALA A 207 -22.35 26.00 -4.98
N ALA A 208 -21.82 25.44 -3.88
CA ALA A 208 -21.50 24.02 -3.70
C ALA A 208 -22.67 23.11 -4.09
N GLY A 209 -22.65 22.65 -5.34
CA GLY A 209 -23.41 21.51 -5.80
C GLY A 209 -22.89 20.23 -5.17
N PRO A 210 -23.64 19.13 -5.29
CA PRO A 210 -23.20 17.83 -4.77
C PRO A 210 -21.83 17.46 -5.36
N SER A 211 -20.88 17.03 -4.51
CA SER A 211 -19.53 16.68 -4.93
C SER A 211 -19.54 15.39 -5.76
N LYS A 212 -18.75 15.34 -6.83
CA LYS A 212 -18.58 14.11 -7.61
C LYS A 212 -17.73 13.09 -6.86
N GLU A 213 -18.14 11.83 -6.89
CA GLU A 213 -17.42 10.71 -6.31
C GLU A 213 -17.52 9.46 -7.20
N VAL A 214 -16.73 8.42 -6.88
CA VAL A 214 -16.90 7.11 -7.52
C VAL A 214 -17.96 6.32 -6.79
N PHE A 215 -18.89 5.75 -7.54
CA PHE A 215 -19.86 4.79 -7.02
C PHE A 215 -19.91 3.54 -7.91
N ASN A 216 -20.21 2.39 -7.29
CA ASN A 216 -20.25 1.10 -7.97
C ASN A 216 -21.70 0.62 -8.14
N VAL A 217 -22.03 0.20 -9.36
CA VAL A 217 -23.26 -0.54 -9.69
C VAL A 217 -22.94 -2.04 -9.60
N GLY A 218 -23.37 -2.69 -8.51
CA GLY A 218 -22.83 -3.99 -8.09
C GLY A 218 -23.50 -5.26 -8.65
N ASN A 219 -24.39 -5.19 -9.64
CA ASN A 219 -25.22 -6.33 -10.05
C ASN A 219 -24.59 -7.28 -11.10
N ASN A 220 -23.34 -7.04 -11.52
CA ASN A 220 -22.57 -7.88 -12.45
C ASN A 220 -23.26 -8.27 -13.76
N ASN A 221 -24.04 -7.36 -14.36
CA ASN A 221 -24.88 -7.67 -15.51
C ASN A 221 -24.44 -7.00 -16.82
N TYR A 222 -23.38 -6.19 -16.80
CA TYR A 222 -23.07 -5.28 -17.91
C TYR A 222 -21.75 -5.64 -18.58
N THR A 223 -21.71 -5.56 -19.90
CA THR A 223 -20.49 -5.60 -20.72
C THR A 223 -19.77 -4.25 -20.68
N TYR A 224 -18.50 -4.20 -21.13
CA TYR A 224 -17.74 -2.94 -21.15
C TYR A 224 -18.43 -1.85 -22.00
N LYS A 225 -19.05 -2.25 -23.11
CA LYS A 225 -19.79 -1.32 -23.98
C LYS A 225 -21.05 -0.78 -23.31
N GLU A 226 -21.75 -1.61 -22.54
CA GLU A 226 -22.96 -1.20 -21.80
C GLU A 226 -22.61 -0.36 -20.57
N ALA A 227 -21.42 -0.56 -19.98
CA ALA A 227 -20.98 0.13 -18.79
C ALA A 227 -21.02 1.67 -18.94
N GLN A 228 -20.62 2.19 -20.10
CA GLN A 228 -20.71 3.63 -20.38
C GLN A 228 -22.16 4.13 -20.32
N ALA A 229 -23.10 3.40 -20.94
CA ALA A 229 -24.52 3.75 -20.93
C ALA A 229 -25.11 3.67 -19.51
N VAL A 230 -24.66 2.71 -18.68
CA VAL A 230 -25.08 2.60 -17.29
C VAL A 230 -24.72 3.85 -16.49
N CYS A 231 -23.49 4.36 -16.63
CA CYS A 231 -23.11 5.59 -15.93
C CYS A 231 -23.89 6.81 -16.42
N SER A 232 -24.19 6.90 -17.72
CA SER A 232 -24.98 8.01 -18.26
C SER A 232 -26.40 8.09 -17.71
N VAL A 233 -26.98 6.98 -17.24
CA VAL A 233 -28.30 7.00 -16.55
C VAL A 233 -28.25 7.82 -15.25
N PHE A 234 -27.08 7.95 -14.65
CA PHE A 234 -26.84 8.69 -13.41
C PHE A 234 -26.17 10.04 -13.63
N ASP A 235 -26.22 10.58 -14.86
CA ASP A 235 -25.47 11.78 -15.25
C ASP A 235 -23.97 11.70 -14.89
N ALA A 236 -23.43 10.48 -14.97
CA ALA A 236 -22.08 10.12 -14.59
C ALA A 236 -21.32 9.52 -15.79
N GLU A 237 -20.00 9.46 -15.66
CA GLU A 237 -19.13 8.85 -16.66
C GLU A 237 -18.50 7.58 -16.11
N LEU A 238 -17.97 6.74 -17.00
CA LEU A 238 -17.17 5.60 -16.56
C LEU A 238 -15.94 6.12 -15.81
N ALA A 239 -15.69 5.64 -14.60
CA ALA A 239 -14.59 6.13 -13.77
C ALA A 239 -13.22 5.83 -14.41
N THR A 240 -12.23 6.69 -14.18
CA THR A 240 -10.81 6.43 -14.49
C THR A 240 -10.17 5.53 -13.43
N PHE A 241 -9.00 4.98 -13.72
CA PHE A 241 -8.20 4.29 -12.70
C PHE A 241 -7.92 5.21 -11.51
N ASP A 242 -7.42 6.43 -11.76
CA ASP A 242 -7.06 7.40 -10.71
C ASP A 242 -8.25 7.78 -9.82
N GLN A 243 -9.46 7.86 -10.40
CA GLN A 243 -10.68 8.11 -9.61
C GLN A 243 -11.02 6.94 -8.70
N VAL A 244 -10.88 5.70 -9.18
CA VAL A 244 -11.08 4.48 -8.37
C VAL A 244 -10.01 4.36 -7.29
N GLU A 245 -8.76 4.72 -7.60
CA GLU A 245 -7.65 4.79 -6.64
C GLU A 245 -7.88 5.86 -5.57
N ASN A 246 -8.32 7.06 -5.98
CA ASN A 246 -8.70 8.10 -5.03
C ASN A 246 -9.84 7.65 -4.11
N ALA A 247 -10.85 6.96 -4.65
CA ALA A 247 -11.93 6.38 -3.85
C ALA A 247 -11.40 5.38 -2.81
N TYR A 248 -10.44 4.52 -3.18
CA TYR A 248 -9.76 3.65 -2.22
C TYR A 248 -9.00 4.45 -1.13
N ASN A 249 -8.25 5.47 -1.52
CA ASN A 249 -7.47 6.31 -0.60
C ASN A 249 -8.37 7.06 0.40
N THR A 250 -9.62 7.36 0.04
CA THR A 250 -10.62 7.97 0.91
C THR A 250 -11.53 6.95 1.63
N GLY A 251 -11.16 5.67 1.65
CA GLY A 251 -11.86 4.63 2.41
C GLY A 251 -12.93 3.84 1.64
N GLY A 252 -13.05 4.04 0.32
CA GLY A 252 -13.95 3.30 -0.54
C GLY A 252 -13.64 1.81 -0.58
N GLU A 253 -14.67 0.98 -0.44
CA GLU A 253 -14.63 -0.47 -0.60
C GLU A 253 -16.00 -1.00 -1.02
N TRP A 254 -16.03 -1.86 -2.04
CA TRP A 254 -17.28 -2.49 -2.49
C TRP A 254 -17.13 -3.96 -2.92
N CYS A 255 -15.91 -4.52 -2.91
CA CYS A 255 -15.68 -5.96 -3.09
C CYS A 255 -16.35 -6.57 -4.35
N ASN A 256 -16.54 -5.78 -5.39
CA ASN A 256 -17.24 -6.20 -6.59
C ASN A 256 -16.61 -5.59 -7.85
N TYR A 257 -16.25 -6.43 -8.82
CA TYR A 257 -15.69 -5.96 -10.10
C TYR A 257 -16.61 -4.95 -10.77
N GLY A 258 -16.07 -3.77 -11.08
CA GLY A 258 -16.74 -2.74 -11.86
C GLY A 258 -15.95 -2.37 -13.10
N TRP A 259 -16.59 -2.39 -14.27
CA TRP A 259 -16.01 -1.82 -15.47
C TRP A 259 -15.58 -0.36 -15.21
N THR A 260 -14.36 -0.05 -15.62
CA THR A 260 -13.62 1.19 -15.44
C THR A 260 -12.98 1.52 -16.79
N GLN A 261 -12.66 2.79 -17.06
CA GLN A 261 -12.05 3.20 -18.33
C GLN A 261 -10.81 2.37 -18.69
N GLY A 262 -10.57 2.20 -19.99
CA GLY A 262 -9.50 1.34 -20.49
C GLY A 262 -9.82 -0.15 -20.46
N GLN A 263 -11.11 -0.54 -20.44
CA GLN A 263 -11.56 -1.94 -20.41
C GLN A 263 -10.99 -2.71 -19.21
N MET A 264 -10.86 -2.02 -18.09
CA MET A 264 -10.47 -2.62 -16.82
C MET A 264 -11.71 -2.94 -16.00
N ALA A 265 -11.70 -4.03 -15.26
CA ALA A 265 -12.68 -4.25 -14.19
C ALA A 265 -11.95 -4.18 -12.85
N LEU A 266 -12.29 -3.17 -12.04
CA LEU A 266 -11.56 -2.84 -10.82
C LEU A 266 -12.49 -2.82 -9.61
N PHE A 267 -11.93 -3.12 -8.44
CA PHE A 267 -12.59 -2.90 -7.16
C PHE A 267 -11.59 -2.65 -6.03
N PRO A 268 -11.86 -1.71 -5.12
CA PRO A 268 -11.01 -1.42 -3.98
C PRO A 268 -11.37 -2.27 -2.76
N THR A 269 -10.34 -2.64 -1.99
CA THR A 269 -10.47 -3.38 -0.73
C THR A 269 -9.59 -2.77 0.34
N GLN A 270 -10.18 -2.36 1.46
CA GLN A 270 -9.45 -1.78 2.59
C GLN A 270 -8.65 -2.85 3.36
N LYS A 271 -7.47 -2.46 3.84
CA LYS A 271 -6.58 -3.36 4.63
C LYS A 271 -7.25 -3.86 5.91
N SER A 272 -8.05 -3.02 6.56
CA SER A 272 -8.81 -3.35 7.76
C SER A 272 -9.83 -4.46 7.50
N SER A 273 -10.62 -4.34 6.42
CA SER A 273 -11.61 -5.34 5.99
C SER A 273 -10.94 -6.65 5.57
N TRP A 274 -9.86 -6.59 4.79
CA TRP A 274 -9.07 -7.77 4.42
C TRP A 274 -8.52 -8.51 5.65
N LYS A 275 -8.04 -7.79 6.67
CA LYS A 275 -7.52 -8.39 7.91
C LYS A 275 -8.61 -9.16 8.66
N LYS A 276 -9.83 -8.60 8.76
CA LYS A 276 -10.98 -9.28 9.38
C LYS A 276 -11.33 -10.57 8.65
N LEU A 277 -11.24 -10.60 7.32
CA LEU A 277 -11.51 -11.80 6.54
C LEU A 277 -10.51 -12.93 6.81
N GLN A 278 -9.31 -12.64 7.32
CA GLN A 278 -8.31 -13.66 7.63
C GLN A 278 -8.72 -14.56 8.81
N ASP A 279 -9.61 -14.08 9.68
CA ASP A 279 -10.14 -14.83 10.83
C ASP A 279 -11.16 -15.91 10.42
N PHE A 280 -11.63 -15.87 9.17
CA PHE A 280 -12.62 -16.78 8.62
C PHE A 280 -11.98 -17.68 7.55
N PRO A 281 -11.59 -18.94 7.87
CA PRO A 281 -10.81 -19.80 6.97
C PRO A 281 -11.39 -19.98 5.56
N GLN A 282 -12.72 -19.98 5.43
CA GLN A 282 -13.41 -20.14 4.15
C GLN A 282 -13.56 -18.84 3.35
N HIS A 283 -13.29 -17.68 3.96
CA HIS A 283 -13.51 -16.35 3.39
C HIS A 283 -12.22 -15.53 3.27
N LYS A 284 -11.04 -16.14 3.50
CA LYS A 284 -9.73 -15.46 3.47
C LYS A 284 -9.41 -14.73 2.17
N HIS A 285 -9.99 -15.21 1.06
CA HIS A 285 -9.75 -14.72 -0.28
C HIS A 285 -10.92 -13.91 -0.85
N ASP A 286 -11.98 -13.73 -0.06
CA ASP A 286 -13.08 -12.85 -0.42
C ASP A 286 -12.53 -11.42 -0.53
N CYS A 287 -13.07 -10.64 -1.47
CA CYS A 287 -12.65 -9.26 -1.70
C CYS A 287 -11.17 -9.09 -2.07
N GLY A 288 -10.48 -10.11 -2.57
CA GLY A 288 -9.11 -9.96 -3.10
C GLY A 288 -8.08 -9.57 -2.04
N ARG A 289 -7.16 -8.66 -2.38
CA ARG A 289 -6.06 -8.17 -1.53
C ARG A 289 -6.25 -6.70 -1.18
N PRO A 290 -5.58 -6.15 -0.15
CA PRO A 290 -5.62 -4.72 0.11
C PRO A 290 -5.16 -3.91 -1.11
N GLY A 291 -5.90 -2.85 -1.45
CA GLY A 291 -5.62 -1.99 -2.62
C GLY A 291 -6.68 -2.10 -3.73
N ILE A 292 -6.30 -1.67 -4.93
CA ILE A 292 -7.11 -1.80 -6.15
C ILE A 292 -6.88 -3.18 -6.75
N ASN A 293 -7.94 -3.99 -6.81
CA ASN A 293 -7.92 -5.32 -7.39
C ASN A 293 -8.50 -5.31 -8.80
N GLY A 294 -8.05 -6.25 -9.63
CA GLY A 294 -8.49 -6.41 -11.00
C GLY A 294 -7.48 -5.87 -12.00
N GLY A 295 -7.95 -5.58 -13.21
CA GLY A 295 -7.10 -5.11 -14.30
C GLY A 295 -7.80 -5.17 -15.65
N TYR A 296 -7.02 -5.16 -16.72
CA TYR A 296 -7.52 -5.26 -18.09
C TYR A 296 -8.09 -6.66 -18.38
N PHE A 297 -9.30 -6.71 -18.92
CA PHE A 297 -9.91 -7.96 -19.38
C PHE A 297 -10.00 -7.96 -20.90
N LYS A 298 -9.35 -8.92 -21.57
CA LYS A 298 -9.33 -9.00 -23.04
C LYS A 298 -10.72 -9.18 -23.66
N ASN A 299 -11.63 -9.86 -22.96
CA ASN A 299 -12.99 -10.10 -23.43
C ASN A 299 -13.93 -8.98 -22.94
N PRO A 300 -14.36 -8.04 -23.81
CA PRO A 300 -15.26 -6.94 -23.42
C PRO A 300 -16.69 -7.40 -23.14
N TYR A 301 -17.05 -8.64 -23.50
CA TYR A 301 -18.38 -9.22 -23.32
C TYR A 301 -18.56 -9.90 -21.96
N LEU A 302 -17.54 -9.89 -21.10
CA LEU A 302 -17.70 -10.32 -19.71
C LEU A 302 -18.71 -9.42 -19.00
N LYS A 303 -19.49 -10.01 -18.09
CA LYS A 303 -20.48 -9.28 -17.31
C LYS A 303 -19.92 -8.96 -15.94
N PHE A 304 -19.76 -7.67 -15.68
CA PHE A 304 -19.33 -7.12 -14.40
C PHE A 304 -20.26 -5.96 -13.99
N GLY A 305 -20.04 -5.45 -12.79
CA GLY A 305 -20.64 -4.20 -12.35
C GLY A 305 -20.04 -3.04 -13.11
N VAL A 306 -20.30 -1.82 -12.63
CA VAL A 306 -19.78 -0.61 -13.29
C VAL A 306 -19.30 0.37 -12.23
N ASN A 307 -18.08 0.91 -12.39
CA ASN A 307 -17.59 2.03 -11.60
C ASN A 307 -17.91 3.33 -12.35
N CYS A 308 -18.78 4.14 -11.79
CA CYS A 308 -19.17 5.43 -12.35
C CYS A 308 -18.58 6.58 -11.52
N TYR A 309 -18.26 7.69 -12.16
CA TYR A 309 -17.80 8.92 -11.53
C TYR A 309 -18.76 10.06 -11.84
N GLY A 310 -19.35 10.62 -10.80
CA GLY A 310 -20.38 11.66 -10.92
C GLY A 310 -21.01 11.96 -9.58
N VAL A 311 -22.14 12.68 -9.59
CA VAL A 311 -22.93 12.89 -8.37
C VAL A 311 -23.62 11.57 -8.03
N LYS A 312 -23.24 10.96 -6.91
CA LYS A 312 -23.83 9.70 -6.49
C LYS A 312 -25.31 9.90 -6.13
N PRO A 313 -26.23 9.09 -6.65
CA PRO A 313 -27.63 9.14 -6.27
C PRO A 313 -27.84 8.83 -4.79
N ASP A 314 -28.93 9.36 -4.22
CA ASP A 314 -29.38 8.97 -2.89
C ASP A 314 -29.66 7.47 -2.82
N GLY A 315 -29.25 6.85 -1.71
CA GLY A 315 -29.40 5.40 -1.51
C GLY A 315 -30.87 4.99 -1.37
N SER A 316 -31.29 3.98 -2.14
CA SER A 316 -32.61 3.38 -1.94
C SER A 316 -32.70 2.63 -0.59
N GLU A 317 -33.90 2.34 -0.11
CA GLU A 317 -34.10 1.54 1.11
C GLU A 317 -33.37 0.19 1.03
N ASN A 318 -33.38 -0.44 -0.15
CA ASN A 318 -32.67 -1.70 -0.39
C ASN A 318 -31.13 -1.53 -0.30
N ASP A 319 -30.59 -0.42 -0.79
CA ASP A 319 -29.15 -0.14 -0.71
C ASP A 319 -28.71 0.14 0.73
N LEU A 320 -29.51 0.90 1.48
CA LEU A 320 -29.26 1.18 2.89
C LEU A 320 -29.35 -0.08 3.74
N ASN A 321 -30.31 -0.96 3.45
CA ASN A 321 -30.44 -2.25 4.14
C ASN A 321 -29.24 -3.17 3.83
N ARG A 322 -28.77 -3.22 2.58
CA ARG A 322 -27.56 -3.96 2.20
C ARG A 322 -26.31 -3.40 2.89
N MET A 323 -26.17 -2.07 2.95
CA MET A 323 -25.06 -1.43 3.65
C MET A 323 -25.05 -1.78 5.15
N LYS A 324 -26.20 -1.72 5.83
CA LYS A 324 -26.32 -2.13 7.24
C LYS A 324 -26.00 -3.61 7.45
N ALA A 325 -26.45 -4.49 6.56
CA ALA A 325 -26.14 -5.92 6.63
C ALA A 325 -24.62 -6.19 6.50
N ASN A 326 -23.93 -5.45 5.63
CA ASN A 326 -22.48 -5.57 5.43
C ASN A 326 -21.66 -5.13 6.65
N GLN A 327 -22.22 -4.29 7.55
CA GLN A 327 -21.56 -3.94 8.82
C GLN A 327 -21.49 -5.15 9.77
N ALA A 328 -22.49 -6.02 9.75
CA ALA A 328 -22.58 -7.19 10.63
C ALA A 328 -21.80 -8.39 10.09
N THR A 329 -21.81 -8.59 8.77
CA THR A 329 -21.05 -9.66 8.09
C THR A 329 -20.32 -9.06 6.89
N PRO A 330 -18.97 -8.97 6.90
CA PRO A 330 -18.20 -8.26 5.87
C PRO A 330 -18.05 -9.02 4.55
N TYR A 331 -18.65 -10.21 4.42
CA TYR A 331 -18.57 -11.06 3.24
C TYR A 331 -19.96 -11.44 2.71
N PRO A 332 -20.10 -11.73 1.41
CA PRO A 332 -21.35 -12.22 0.84
C PRO A 332 -21.72 -13.59 1.43
N LYS A 333 -22.94 -13.71 1.97
CA LYS A 333 -23.47 -15.00 2.46
C LYS A 333 -23.57 -16.02 1.33
N SER A 334 -23.12 -17.25 1.58
CA SER A 334 -23.26 -18.37 0.64
C SER A 334 -24.75 -18.71 0.40
N PRO A 335 -25.10 -19.40 -0.70
CA PRO A 335 -26.45 -19.93 -0.90
C PRO A 335 -26.94 -20.75 0.31
N GLU A 336 -26.05 -21.55 0.89
CA GLU A 336 -26.30 -22.36 2.07
C GLU A 336 -26.58 -21.50 3.31
N ASP A 337 -25.81 -20.43 3.53
CA ASP A 337 -26.04 -19.47 4.62
C ASP A 337 -27.39 -18.77 4.47
N LYS A 338 -27.75 -18.37 3.25
CA LYS A 338 -29.06 -17.75 2.96
C LYS A 338 -30.20 -18.73 3.21
N GLU A 339 -30.01 -20.01 2.90
CA GLU A 339 -31.01 -21.04 3.19
C GLU A 339 -31.11 -21.33 4.68
N MET A 340 -29.97 -21.37 5.39
CA MET A 340 -29.91 -21.51 6.83
C MET A 340 -30.58 -20.33 7.54
N ASP A 341 -30.33 -19.09 7.09
CA ASP A 341 -31.00 -17.89 7.61
C ASP A 341 -32.51 -17.97 7.45
N LYS A 342 -33.00 -18.40 6.27
CA LYS A 342 -34.44 -18.65 6.06
C LYS A 342 -34.98 -19.70 7.03
N LYS A 343 -34.23 -20.78 7.30
CA LYS A 343 -34.60 -21.80 8.28
C LYS A 343 -34.62 -21.23 9.70
N ILE A 344 -33.62 -20.43 10.07
CA ILE A 344 -33.53 -19.75 11.37
C ILE A 344 -34.70 -18.76 11.54
N GLU A 345 -35.04 -17.96 10.53
CA GLU A 345 -36.20 -17.06 10.58
C GLU A 345 -37.52 -17.81 10.77
N ASN A 346 -37.68 -18.96 10.11
CA ASN A 346 -38.82 -19.82 10.33
C ASN A 346 -38.84 -20.39 11.76
N TRP A 347 -37.70 -20.88 12.26
CA TRP A 347 -37.58 -21.37 13.63
C TRP A 347 -37.81 -20.28 14.68
N LYS A 348 -37.42 -19.03 14.42
CA LYS A 348 -37.71 -17.89 15.30
C LYS A 348 -39.22 -17.67 15.48
N LYS A 349 -40.03 -17.89 14.44
CA LYS A 349 -41.51 -17.82 14.54
C LYS A 349 -42.08 -18.93 15.43
N ASP A 350 -41.42 -20.09 15.43
CA ASP A 350 -41.78 -21.26 16.23
C ASP A 350 -40.93 -21.41 17.50
N LYS A 351 -40.23 -20.34 17.94
CA LYS A 351 -39.28 -20.39 19.06
C LYS A 351 -39.91 -20.97 20.32
N ASP A 352 -41.16 -20.62 20.60
CA ASP A 352 -41.90 -21.07 21.80
C ASP A 352 -42.32 -22.54 21.74
N LYS A 353 -42.21 -23.18 20.57
CA LYS A 353 -42.46 -24.61 20.36
C LYS A 353 -41.18 -25.45 20.47
N MET A 354 -40.01 -24.81 20.56
CA MET A 354 -38.73 -25.51 20.66
C MET A 354 -38.51 -26.04 22.09
N LEU A 355 -38.33 -27.35 22.21
CA LEU A 355 -38.00 -28.00 23.48
C LEU A 355 -36.54 -27.71 23.87
N LEU A 356 -36.36 -26.98 24.97
CA LEU A 356 -35.07 -26.77 25.59
C LEU A 356 -34.88 -27.77 26.73
N ASN A 357 -33.74 -28.46 26.75
CA ASN A 357 -33.37 -29.32 27.87
C ASN A 357 -32.86 -28.49 29.05
N SER A 358 -33.15 -28.95 30.26
CA SER A 358 -32.54 -28.40 31.48
C SER A 358 -31.04 -28.71 31.53
N PHE A 359 -30.27 -27.84 32.19
CA PHE A 359 -28.82 -28.00 32.37
C PHE A 359 -28.45 -29.36 32.99
N ASN A 360 -29.27 -29.85 33.93
CA ASN A 360 -29.25 -31.26 34.35
C ASN A 360 -30.64 -31.68 34.87
N LYS A 361 -30.74 -32.84 35.55
CA LYS A 361 -32.01 -33.37 36.08
C LYS A 361 -32.67 -32.52 37.17
N THR A 362 -31.95 -31.55 37.74
CA THR A 362 -32.39 -30.78 38.92
C THR A 362 -32.28 -29.26 38.75
N ILE A 363 -31.50 -28.75 37.81
CA ILE A 363 -31.34 -27.31 37.54
C ILE A 363 -31.55 -26.98 36.05
N TRP A 364 -32.31 -25.91 35.80
CA TRP A 364 -32.65 -25.43 34.46
C TRP A 364 -31.47 -24.75 33.75
N SER A 365 -30.77 -23.85 34.44
CA SER A 365 -29.58 -23.13 33.97
C SER A 365 -28.46 -23.23 35.03
N LYS A 366 -27.20 -23.21 34.60
CA LYS A 366 -26.02 -23.12 35.48
C LYS A 366 -25.72 -21.69 35.92
N TYR A 367 -26.27 -20.71 35.21
CA TYR A 367 -26.06 -19.28 35.42
C TYR A 367 -27.38 -18.59 35.75
#